data_AF-A0A932DUD9-F1
#
_entry.id   AF-A0A932DUD9-F1
#
_cell.length_a   1.000
_cell.length_b   1.000
_cell.length_c   1.000
_cell.angle_alpha   90.00
_cell.angle_beta   90.00
_cell.angle_gamma   90.00
#
_symmetry.space_group_name_H-M   'P 1'
#
loop_
_entity.id
_entity.type
_entity.pdbx_description
1 polymer ?
#
loop_
_entity_poly.entity_id
_entity_poly.type
_entity_poly.pdbx_seq_one_letter_code
_entity_poly.pdbx_strand_id
1 'polypeptide(L)'
;MRPTVGLATVVLVTLAGGAAAQVRPAPPVEPRFEPAVPGRSPFPSDLLTVADATQRTGLRVAFPLPDCAVERSACDDVRLLNELDGFDLDPRLAVPFSGPVDAASVTARSLFLVRLAPGPPEAVSVERVVYDPGTYALYARPEALLEPETPYGLVVTRELRDAHGRPIAASRAFHRFLRRADGVPARYRQALAGLLVVLARRGVKAEEVAVASVFTTGSVTGFLERAREALDRRTPPPALMTAPEGGG
;
A
#
# COMPACT_ATOMS: atom_id res chain seq x y z
N MET A 1 51.26 60.54 -60.09
CA MET A 1 51.15 59.81 -58.80
C MET A 1 49.77 60.08 -58.21
N ARG A 2 48.87 59.07 -58.25
CA ARG A 2 47.53 59.08 -57.64
C ARG A 2 47.37 57.74 -56.90
N PRO A 3 46.90 57.70 -55.64
CA PRO A 3 46.85 56.46 -54.88
C PRO A 3 45.59 55.66 -55.20
N THR A 4 45.76 54.36 -55.34
CA THR A 4 44.72 53.34 -55.43
C THR A 4 44.14 53.04 -54.06
N VAL A 5 42.82 53.17 -53.91
CA VAL A 5 42.07 52.72 -52.72
C VAL A 5 41.51 51.33 -53.02
N GLY A 6 41.95 50.31 -52.28
CA GLY A 6 41.42 48.96 -52.35
C GLY A 6 40.24 48.80 -51.39
N LEU A 7 39.07 48.41 -51.91
CA LEU A 7 37.93 47.98 -51.10
C LEU A 7 38.17 46.54 -50.62
N ALA A 8 38.24 46.36 -49.30
CA ALA A 8 38.21 45.05 -48.65
C ALA A 8 36.77 44.66 -48.33
N THR A 9 36.25 43.63 -48.98
CA THR A 9 34.90 43.09 -48.77
C THR A 9 34.93 42.12 -47.59
N VAL A 10 34.27 42.47 -46.48
CA VAL A 10 34.10 41.59 -45.31
C VAL A 10 32.90 40.68 -45.58
N VAL A 11 33.15 39.37 -45.71
CA VAL A 11 32.09 38.36 -45.81
C VAL A 11 31.67 37.95 -44.40
N LEU A 12 30.47 38.36 -44.01
CA LEU A 12 29.85 37.99 -42.74
C LEU A 12 29.19 36.61 -42.88
N VAL A 13 29.84 35.58 -42.35
CA VAL A 13 29.27 34.22 -42.29
C VAL A 13 28.30 34.16 -41.11
N THR A 14 27.00 34.20 -41.38
CA THR A 14 25.95 33.98 -40.38
C THR A 14 25.80 32.49 -40.10
N LEU A 15 26.34 32.03 -38.97
CA LEU A 15 26.07 30.70 -38.41
C LEU A 15 24.64 30.67 -37.85
N ALA A 16 23.73 30.03 -38.58
CA ALA A 16 22.40 29.70 -38.07
C ALA A 16 22.52 28.60 -37.01
N GLY A 17 22.60 29.01 -35.73
CA GLY A 17 22.56 28.09 -34.60
C GLY A 17 21.20 27.44 -34.47
N GLY A 18 21.07 26.20 -34.93
CA GLY A 18 19.89 25.37 -34.69
C GLY A 18 19.73 25.11 -33.19
N ALA A 19 18.67 25.65 -32.58
CA ALA A 19 18.30 25.34 -31.21
C ALA A 19 17.86 23.88 -31.12
N ALA A 20 18.77 22.98 -30.74
CA ALA A 20 18.41 21.63 -30.34
C ALA A 20 17.53 21.74 -29.09
N ALA A 21 16.23 21.48 -29.23
CA ALA A 21 15.31 21.37 -28.12
C ALA A 21 15.82 20.27 -27.17
N GLN A 22 16.33 20.66 -26.00
CA GLN A 22 16.78 19.70 -25.00
C GLN A 22 15.56 18.93 -24.49
N VAL A 23 15.45 17.66 -24.87
CA VAL A 23 14.45 16.74 -24.31
C VAL A 23 14.74 16.58 -22.84
N ARG A 24 13.96 17.23 -21.98
CA ARG A 24 14.11 17.11 -20.52
C ARG A 24 13.81 15.66 -20.15
N PRO A 25 14.73 14.94 -19.48
CA PRO A 25 14.47 13.56 -19.11
C PRO A 25 13.21 13.51 -18.23
N ALA A 26 12.34 12.55 -18.51
CA ALA A 26 11.15 12.31 -17.71
C ALA A 26 11.54 12.13 -16.22
N PRO A 27 10.75 12.65 -15.28
CA PRO A 27 11.05 12.50 -13.86
C PRO A 27 11.15 11.00 -13.51
N PRO A 28 12.03 10.61 -12.57
CA PRO A 28 12.10 9.23 -12.10
C PRO A 28 10.73 8.75 -11.60
N VAL A 29 10.33 7.55 -12.00
CA VAL A 29 9.10 6.92 -11.51
C VAL A 29 9.30 6.56 -10.04
N GLU A 30 8.45 7.07 -9.17
CA GLU A 30 8.38 6.71 -7.75
C GLU A 30 7.00 6.15 -7.38
N PRO A 31 6.91 5.24 -6.39
CA PRO A 31 5.64 4.82 -5.82
C PRO A 31 4.96 5.97 -5.08
N ARG A 32 3.63 6.04 -5.18
CA ARG A 32 2.82 7.04 -4.49
C ARG A 32 2.62 6.66 -3.03
N PHE A 33 2.53 7.68 -2.19
CA PHE A 33 2.25 7.54 -0.77
C PHE A 33 1.48 8.78 -0.29
N GLU A 34 0.16 8.71 -0.41
CA GLU A 34 -0.80 9.74 -0.01
C GLU A 34 -1.88 9.08 0.87
N PRO A 35 -1.59 8.76 2.15
CA PRO A 35 -2.48 7.94 2.98
C PRO A 35 -3.84 8.59 3.28
N ALA A 36 -3.96 9.91 3.12
CA ALA A 36 -5.21 10.64 3.24
C ALA A 36 -6.14 10.45 2.02
N VAL A 37 -5.64 9.90 0.91
CA VAL A 37 -6.40 9.71 -0.33
C VAL A 37 -6.51 8.21 -0.63
N PRO A 38 -7.73 7.64 -0.65
CA PRO A 38 -7.94 6.23 -0.98
C PRO A 38 -7.29 5.83 -2.31
N GLY A 39 -6.64 4.67 -2.32
CA GLY A 39 -6.00 4.11 -3.53
C GLY A 39 -4.71 4.82 -3.98
N ARG A 40 -4.20 5.80 -3.23
CA ARG A 40 -2.94 6.53 -3.55
C ARG A 40 -1.75 6.20 -2.66
N SER A 41 -1.83 5.09 -1.93
CA SER A 41 -0.75 4.50 -1.15
C SER A 41 -0.75 2.99 -1.36
N PRO A 42 0.34 2.28 -1.00
CA PRO A 42 0.32 0.84 -1.00
C PRO A 42 -0.82 0.29 -0.12
N PHE A 43 -1.52 -0.71 -0.64
CA PHE A 43 -2.64 -1.37 0.01
C PHE A 43 -2.36 -2.88 0.06
N PRO A 44 -2.69 -3.58 1.16
CA PRO A 44 -3.33 -3.08 2.40
C PRO A 44 -2.48 -2.15 3.27
N SER A 45 -3.12 -1.47 4.23
CA SER A 45 -2.44 -0.58 5.18
C SER A 45 -3.25 -0.39 6.47
N ASP A 46 -2.60 -0.56 7.62
CA ASP A 46 -3.18 -0.25 8.94
C ASP A 46 -3.39 1.25 9.17
N LEU A 47 -2.97 2.12 8.23
CA LEU A 47 -3.41 3.52 8.20
C LEU A 47 -4.92 3.65 7.93
N LEU A 48 -5.55 2.60 7.39
CA LEU A 48 -6.99 2.49 7.16
C LEU A 48 -7.66 1.68 8.28
N THR A 49 -7.10 1.73 9.48
CA THR A 49 -7.64 1.08 10.68
C THR A 49 -7.62 2.03 11.86
N VAL A 50 -8.45 1.74 12.86
CA VAL A 50 -8.42 2.39 14.18
C VAL A 50 -8.21 1.34 15.26
N ALA A 51 -7.65 1.76 16.39
CA ALA A 51 -7.53 0.88 17.55
C ALA A 51 -8.92 0.52 18.08
N ASP A 52 -9.16 -0.77 18.30
CA ASP A 52 -10.42 -1.29 18.83
C ASP A 52 -10.13 -2.51 19.70
N ALA A 53 -10.17 -2.33 21.02
CA ALA A 53 -9.86 -3.41 21.97
C ALA A 53 -10.95 -4.49 22.04
N THR A 54 -12.10 -4.29 21.40
CA THR A 54 -13.16 -5.29 21.30
C THR A 54 -12.93 -6.30 20.17
N GLN A 55 -11.95 -6.01 19.29
CA GLN A 55 -11.56 -6.86 18.17
C GLN A 55 -10.34 -7.71 18.54
N ARG A 56 -10.24 -8.92 17.99
CA ARG A 56 -9.17 -9.88 18.35
C ARG A 56 -7.77 -9.36 18.02
N THR A 57 -7.63 -8.70 16.88
CA THR A 57 -6.38 -8.06 16.45
C THR A 57 -6.07 -6.76 17.20
N GLY A 58 -7.02 -6.24 18.00
CA GLY A 58 -6.98 -4.91 18.57
C GLY A 58 -7.15 -3.77 17.55
N LEU A 59 -7.55 -4.09 16.31
CA LEU A 59 -7.82 -3.14 15.23
C LEU A 59 -9.22 -3.34 14.67
N ARG A 60 -9.79 -2.26 14.14
CA ARG A 60 -10.96 -2.29 13.29
C ARG A 60 -10.69 -1.51 12.02
N VAL A 61 -11.08 -2.05 10.87
CA VAL A 61 -11.00 -1.37 9.58
C VAL A 61 -11.81 -0.06 9.62
N ALA A 62 -11.26 0.98 9.01
CA ALA A 62 -11.78 2.34 9.05
C ALA A 62 -11.51 3.07 7.72
N PHE A 63 -12.05 2.54 6.64
CA PHE A 63 -12.09 3.24 5.36
C PHE A 63 -12.95 4.51 5.46
N PRO A 64 -12.53 5.61 4.79
CA PRO A 64 -13.34 6.82 4.71
C PRO A 64 -14.64 6.52 3.97
N LEU A 65 -15.76 7.02 4.52
CA LEU A 65 -17.05 6.93 3.87
C LEU A 65 -17.11 7.90 2.68
N PRO A 66 -17.74 7.51 1.55
CA PRO A 66 -18.07 8.44 0.48
C PRO A 66 -19.18 9.41 0.92
N ASP A 67 -19.64 10.27 0.00
CA ASP A 67 -20.81 11.12 0.26
C ASP A 67 -22.07 10.25 0.36
N CYS A 68 -22.48 9.92 1.60
CA CYS A 68 -23.62 9.05 1.85
C CYS A 68 -24.98 9.66 1.48
N ALA A 69 -25.05 10.95 1.16
CA ALA A 69 -26.28 11.53 0.61
C ALA A 69 -26.49 11.09 -0.85
N VAL A 70 -25.39 10.87 -1.58
CA VAL A 70 -25.36 10.52 -3.01
C VAL A 70 -25.14 9.02 -3.21
N GLU A 71 -24.15 8.44 -2.53
CA GLU A 71 -23.69 7.07 -2.71
C GLU A 71 -24.12 6.15 -1.57
N ARG A 72 -25.44 6.03 -1.35
CA ARG A 72 -25.99 5.28 -0.20
C ARG A 72 -25.48 3.84 -0.13
N SER A 73 -25.55 3.10 -1.23
CA SER A 73 -25.10 1.69 -1.28
C SER A 73 -23.61 1.57 -1.00
N ALA A 74 -22.77 2.46 -1.56
CA ALA A 74 -21.34 2.44 -1.28
C ALA A 74 -21.04 2.75 0.20
N CYS A 75 -21.83 3.61 0.84
CA CYS A 75 -21.71 3.83 2.28
C CYS A 75 -22.07 2.60 3.10
N ASP A 76 -23.13 1.87 2.74
CA ASP A 76 -23.51 0.66 3.46
C ASP A 76 -22.45 -0.44 3.28
N ASP A 77 -21.89 -0.60 2.08
CA ASP A 77 -20.78 -1.52 1.83
C ASP A 77 -19.54 -1.16 2.66
N VAL A 78 -19.15 0.12 2.67
CA VAL A 78 -17.99 0.58 3.46
C VAL A 78 -18.24 0.44 4.97
N ARG A 79 -19.47 0.63 5.44
CA ARG A 79 -19.81 0.38 6.87
C ARG A 79 -19.58 -1.07 7.25
N LEU A 80 -20.03 -2.01 6.42
CA LEU A 80 -19.81 -3.44 6.65
C LEU A 80 -18.31 -3.79 6.63
N LEU A 81 -17.56 -3.24 5.67
CA LEU A 81 -16.09 -3.39 5.65
C LEU A 81 -15.44 -2.84 6.92
N ASN A 82 -15.97 -1.75 7.47
CA ASN A 82 -15.48 -1.13 8.70
C ASN A 82 -15.85 -1.89 9.99
N GLU A 83 -16.48 -3.05 9.90
CA GLU A 83 -16.69 -3.98 11.03
C GLU A 83 -15.58 -5.04 11.16
N LEU A 84 -14.79 -5.21 10.09
CA LEU A 84 -13.70 -6.18 10.02
C LEU A 84 -12.58 -5.84 11.00
N ASP A 85 -11.97 -6.87 11.58
CA ASP A 85 -10.85 -6.75 12.52
C ASP A 85 -9.47 -6.81 11.85
N GLY A 86 -9.40 -6.69 10.53
CA GLY A 86 -8.14 -6.72 9.80
C GLY A 86 -8.39 -6.97 8.33
N PHE A 87 -7.31 -7.21 7.60
CA PHE A 87 -7.35 -7.46 6.17
C PHE A 87 -7.39 -8.96 5.83
N ASP A 88 -7.78 -9.26 4.60
CA ASP A 88 -7.81 -10.64 4.07
C ASP A 88 -6.46 -11.37 4.25
N LEU A 89 -6.52 -12.70 4.36
CA LEU A 89 -5.36 -13.59 4.37
C LEU A 89 -4.76 -13.80 2.96
N ASP A 90 -5.52 -13.56 1.89
CA ASP A 90 -5.04 -13.50 0.50
C ASP A 90 -5.39 -12.13 -0.14
N PRO A 91 -4.85 -11.02 0.42
CA PRO A 91 -5.21 -9.69 -0.02
C PRO A 91 -4.67 -9.43 -1.42
N ARG A 92 -5.45 -8.72 -2.23
CA ARG A 92 -4.92 -8.10 -3.45
C ARG A 92 -4.03 -6.93 -3.04
N LEU A 93 -2.73 -7.12 -3.17
CA LEU A 93 -1.73 -6.08 -2.97
C LEU A 93 -1.86 -5.06 -4.10
N ALA A 94 -1.80 -3.78 -3.79
CA ALA A 94 -1.82 -2.70 -4.77
C ALA A 94 -0.75 -1.66 -4.45
N VAL A 95 0.04 -1.28 -5.45
CA VAL A 95 1.07 -0.26 -5.34
C VAL A 95 0.90 0.75 -6.49
N PRO A 96 0.35 1.95 -6.22
CA PRO A 96 0.22 3.00 -7.22
C PRO A 96 1.57 3.69 -7.49
N PHE A 97 1.87 4.01 -8.75
CA PHE A 97 3.08 4.71 -9.17
C PHE A 97 2.79 6.08 -9.81
N SER A 98 3.81 6.91 -9.90
CA SER A 98 3.76 8.21 -10.58
C SER A 98 3.87 8.12 -12.10
N GLY A 99 4.24 6.95 -12.63
CA GLY A 99 4.44 6.69 -14.04
C GLY A 99 4.59 5.18 -14.31
N PRO A 100 4.93 4.80 -15.55
CA PRO A 100 4.90 3.41 -15.96
C PRO A 100 6.05 2.58 -15.40
N VAL A 101 5.72 1.35 -14.97
CA VAL A 101 6.65 0.37 -14.41
C VAL A 101 6.68 -0.90 -15.27
N ASP A 102 7.79 -1.62 -15.21
CA ASP A 102 7.93 -2.92 -15.85
C ASP A 102 7.54 -4.03 -14.87
N ALA A 103 6.37 -4.64 -15.09
CA ALA A 103 5.87 -5.73 -14.26
C ALA A 103 6.76 -6.98 -14.32
N ALA A 104 7.51 -7.19 -15.42
CA ALA A 104 8.43 -8.32 -15.55
C ALA A 104 9.68 -8.17 -14.67
N SER A 105 9.95 -6.97 -14.16
CA SER A 105 11.04 -6.71 -13.21
C SER A 105 10.69 -7.05 -11.77
N VAL A 106 9.46 -7.53 -11.50
CA VAL A 106 9.04 -7.94 -10.17
C VAL A 106 9.72 -9.25 -9.76
N THR A 107 10.38 -9.23 -8.61
CA THR A 107 11.06 -10.38 -8.00
C THR A 107 10.81 -10.40 -6.49
N ALA A 108 11.19 -11.49 -5.82
CA ALA A 108 11.17 -11.61 -4.36
C ALA A 108 12.07 -10.60 -3.61
N ARG A 109 12.83 -9.76 -4.33
CA ARG A 109 13.65 -8.67 -3.77
C ARG A 109 13.11 -7.28 -4.10
N SER A 110 12.23 -7.15 -5.10
CA SER A 110 11.67 -5.87 -5.53
C SER A 110 10.28 -5.60 -4.97
N LEU A 111 9.47 -6.65 -4.76
CA LEU A 111 8.15 -6.58 -4.17
C LEU A 111 7.91 -7.86 -3.36
N PHE A 112 7.77 -7.72 -2.05
CA PHE A 112 7.58 -8.86 -1.16
C PHE A 112 6.85 -8.45 0.12
N LEU A 113 6.33 -9.45 0.83
CA LEU A 113 5.81 -9.28 2.18
C LEU A 113 6.82 -9.75 3.23
N VAL A 114 6.70 -9.22 4.43
CA VAL A 114 7.52 -9.59 5.59
C VAL A 114 6.62 -9.82 6.79
N ARG A 115 6.67 -11.01 7.39
CA ARG A 115 5.94 -11.28 8.65
C ARG A 115 6.59 -10.51 9.81
N LEU A 116 5.78 -9.82 10.62
CA LEU A 116 6.21 -8.97 11.74
C LEU A 116 5.73 -9.51 13.09
N ALA A 117 5.68 -10.83 13.24
CA ALA A 117 5.34 -11.52 14.49
C ALA A 117 6.59 -12.13 15.14
N PRO A 118 6.52 -12.56 16.42
CA PRO A 118 7.61 -13.28 17.07
C PRO A 118 8.11 -14.46 16.22
N GLY A 119 9.42 -14.72 16.29
CA GLY A 119 10.11 -15.74 15.51
C GLY A 119 11.02 -15.16 14.42
N PRO A 120 11.62 -16.02 13.57
CA PRO A 120 12.48 -15.57 12.50
C PRO A 120 11.68 -14.76 11.48
N PRO A 121 12.24 -13.65 10.98
CA PRO A 121 11.57 -12.84 9.96
C PRO A 121 11.46 -13.64 8.67
N GLU A 122 10.23 -13.85 8.22
CA GLU A 122 9.92 -14.63 7.03
C GLU A 122 9.45 -13.70 5.92
N ALA A 123 10.03 -13.89 4.74
CA ALA A 123 9.64 -13.19 3.54
C ALA A 123 8.63 -14.06 2.78
N VAL A 124 7.51 -13.46 2.38
CA VAL A 124 6.56 -14.11 1.49
C VAL A 124 6.68 -13.43 0.14
N SER A 125 6.99 -14.19 -0.91
CA SER A 125 7.02 -13.65 -2.28
C SER A 125 5.61 -13.28 -2.73
N VAL A 126 5.54 -12.65 -3.89
CA VAL A 126 4.26 -12.33 -4.54
C VAL A 126 4.14 -13.07 -5.86
N GLU A 127 2.91 -13.34 -6.25
CA GLU A 127 2.52 -13.96 -7.51
C GLU A 127 1.39 -13.16 -8.19
N ARG A 128 0.98 -13.62 -9.38
CA ARG A 128 -0.14 -13.05 -10.16
C ARG A 128 -0.01 -11.53 -10.33
N VAL A 129 1.20 -11.10 -10.68
CA VAL A 129 1.55 -9.70 -10.89
C VAL A 129 0.82 -9.15 -12.12
N VAL A 130 0.07 -8.06 -11.94
CA VAL A 130 -0.68 -7.37 -13.00
C VAL A 130 -0.39 -5.88 -12.92
N TYR A 131 -0.04 -5.26 -14.04
CA TYR A 131 0.13 -3.81 -14.13
C TYR A 131 -1.01 -3.19 -14.93
N ASP A 132 -1.62 -2.13 -14.37
CA ASP A 132 -2.64 -1.32 -15.03
C ASP A 132 -2.05 0.00 -15.55
N PRO A 133 -1.94 0.20 -16.88
CA PRO A 133 -1.41 1.42 -17.47
C PRO A 133 -2.35 2.62 -17.35
N GLY A 134 -3.64 2.43 -17.05
CA GLY A 134 -4.60 3.53 -16.87
C GLY A 134 -4.46 4.23 -15.52
N THR A 135 -4.15 3.47 -14.46
CA THR A 135 -3.99 3.99 -13.09
C THR A 135 -2.54 4.02 -12.61
N TYR A 136 -1.62 3.44 -13.39
CA TYR A 136 -0.23 3.18 -13.00
C TYR A 136 -0.12 2.37 -11.70
N ALA A 137 -1.07 1.47 -11.46
CA ALA A 137 -1.05 0.59 -10.30
C ALA A 137 -0.50 -0.78 -10.66
N LEU A 138 0.41 -1.27 -9.83
CA LEU A 138 0.85 -2.66 -9.84
C LEU A 138 0.05 -3.44 -8.80
N TYR A 139 -0.49 -4.58 -9.20
CA TYR A 139 -1.23 -5.49 -8.34
C TYR A 139 -0.51 -6.82 -8.24
N ALA A 140 -0.59 -7.46 -7.09
CA ALA A 140 -0.07 -8.80 -6.88
C ALA A 140 -0.85 -9.51 -5.75
N ARG A 141 -0.56 -10.78 -5.53
CA ARG A 141 -1.03 -11.54 -4.37
C ARG A 141 0.13 -12.21 -3.65
N PRO A 142 0.00 -12.53 -2.35
CA PRO A 142 0.96 -13.40 -1.69
C PRO A 142 1.09 -14.75 -2.42
N GLU A 143 2.30 -15.31 -2.46
CA GLU A 143 2.56 -16.67 -2.97
C GLU A 143 1.97 -17.76 -2.08
N ALA A 144 1.75 -17.46 -0.79
CA ALA A 144 1.13 -18.35 0.18
C ALA A 144 0.10 -17.59 1.03
N LEU A 145 -0.92 -18.32 1.49
CA LEU A 145 -1.92 -17.79 2.40
C LEU A 145 -1.25 -17.24 3.67
N LEU A 146 -1.62 -16.03 4.07
CA LEU A 146 -1.05 -15.37 5.24
C LEU A 146 -1.63 -15.92 6.55
N GLU A 147 -0.87 -15.83 7.63
CA GLU A 147 -1.33 -16.20 8.97
C GLU A 147 -2.41 -15.21 9.44
N PRO A 148 -3.47 -15.66 10.13
CA PRO A 148 -4.46 -14.76 10.72
C PRO A 148 -3.87 -13.93 11.86
N GLU A 149 -4.50 -12.80 12.16
CA GLU A 149 -4.18 -11.93 13.31
C GLU A 149 -2.70 -11.49 13.36
N THR A 150 -2.06 -11.40 12.19
CA THR A 150 -0.61 -11.26 12.07
C THR A 150 -0.24 -9.98 11.30
N PRO A 151 0.67 -9.14 11.83
CA PRO A 151 1.16 -7.98 11.10
C PRO A 151 2.15 -8.38 10.00
N TYR A 152 1.98 -7.82 8.81
CA TYR A 152 2.87 -7.97 7.66
C TYR A 152 3.31 -6.61 7.12
N GLY A 153 4.53 -6.51 6.65
CA GLY A 153 5.04 -5.38 5.88
C GLY A 153 5.01 -5.67 4.38
N LEU A 154 4.28 -4.86 3.60
CA LEU A 154 4.38 -4.79 2.15
C LEU A 154 5.55 -3.87 1.77
N VAL A 155 6.54 -4.41 1.07
CA VAL A 155 7.79 -3.72 0.77
C VAL A 155 8.02 -3.66 -0.73
N VAL A 156 8.28 -2.46 -1.23
CA VAL A 156 8.74 -2.23 -2.60
C VAL A 156 10.15 -1.65 -2.52
N THR A 157 11.10 -2.23 -3.25
CA THR A 157 12.48 -1.73 -3.30
C THR A 157 12.79 -1.10 -4.65
N ARG A 158 13.90 -0.36 -4.71
CA ARG A 158 14.43 0.25 -5.93
C ARG A 158 14.98 -0.77 -6.93
N GLU A 159 14.95 -2.07 -6.62
CA GLU A 159 15.25 -3.11 -7.61
C GLU A 159 14.20 -3.15 -8.72
N LEU A 160 12.95 -2.74 -8.43
CA LEU A 160 11.90 -2.63 -9.43
C LEU A 160 12.29 -1.62 -10.53
N ARG A 161 11.94 -1.92 -11.77
CA ARG A 161 12.29 -1.13 -12.95
C ARG A 161 11.09 -0.31 -13.45
N ASP A 162 11.37 0.88 -13.95
CA ASP A 162 10.43 1.65 -14.76
C ASP A 162 10.33 1.04 -16.18
N ALA A 163 9.37 1.50 -16.98
CA ALA A 163 9.19 1.02 -18.36
C ALA A 163 10.39 1.28 -19.30
N HIS A 164 11.40 2.03 -18.86
CA HIS A 164 12.65 2.29 -19.59
C HIS A 164 13.82 1.45 -19.04
N GLY A 165 13.56 0.49 -18.16
CA GLY A 165 14.59 -0.36 -17.55
C GLY A 165 15.45 0.35 -16.50
N ARG A 166 15.04 1.54 -16.01
CA ARG A 166 15.76 2.26 -14.95
C ARG A 166 15.20 1.87 -13.58
N PRO A 167 16.03 1.80 -12.52
CA PRO A 167 15.52 1.63 -11.15
C PRO A 167 14.49 2.70 -10.80
N ILE A 168 13.39 2.32 -10.16
CA ILE A 168 12.44 3.29 -9.61
C ILE A 168 13.12 4.16 -8.54
N ALA A 169 12.63 5.38 -8.35
CA ALA A 169 13.03 6.24 -7.25
C ALA A 169 12.27 5.87 -5.96
N ALA A 170 12.86 6.21 -4.82
CA ALA A 170 12.18 6.09 -3.54
C ALA A 170 11.16 7.22 -3.37
N SER A 171 10.00 6.89 -2.80
CA SER A 171 8.91 7.83 -2.62
C SER A 171 9.30 8.96 -1.70
N ARG A 172 9.38 10.18 -2.25
CA ARG A 172 9.67 11.38 -1.45
C ARG A 172 8.62 11.61 -0.37
N ALA A 173 7.36 11.27 -0.65
CA ALA A 173 6.26 11.40 0.30
C ALA A 173 6.41 10.42 1.48
N PHE A 174 6.73 9.16 1.20
CA PHE A 174 7.00 8.15 2.24
C PHE A 174 8.19 8.54 3.12
N HIS A 175 9.31 9.01 2.54
CA HIS A 175 10.45 9.46 3.34
C HIS A 175 10.12 10.69 4.21
N ARG A 176 9.29 11.62 3.73
CA ARG A 176 8.79 12.73 4.57
C ARG A 176 7.90 12.22 5.70
N PHE A 177 7.04 11.26 5.40
CA PHE A 177 6.16 10.62 6.38
C PHE A 177 6.97 9.97 7.52
N LEU A 178 8.03 9.22 7.18
CA LEU A 178 8.93 8.60 8.16
C LEU A 178 9.60 9.62 9.10
N ARG A 179 9.92 10.83 8.61
CA ARG A 179 10.59 11.87 9.41
C ARG A 179 9.65 12.67 10.29
N ARG A 180 8.42 12.92 9.84
CA ARG A 180 7.47 13.79 10.54
C ARG A 180 6.56 13.02 11.48
N ALA A 181 6.04 11.87 11.04
CA ALA A 181 5.17 11.00 11.84
C ALA A 181 3.93 11.68 12.49
N ASP A 182 3.62 12.92 12.11
CA ASP A 182 2.48 13.71 12.60
C ASP A 182 1.15 13.07 12.20
N GLY A 183 0.20 12.95 13.13
CA GLY A 183 -1.13 12.38 12.88
C GLY A 183 -1.15 10.88 12.60
N VAL A 184 -0.01 10.18 12.68
CA VAL A 184 0.07 8.74 12.46
C VAL A 184 -0.29 7.97 13.74
N PRO A 185 -1.08 6.88 13.68
CA PRO A 185 -1.31 6.03 14.84
C PRO A 185 0.00 5.47 15.42
N ALA A 186 0.17 5.48 16.75
CA ALA A 186 1.39 5.03 17.40
C ALA A 186 1.73 3.57 17.07
N ARG A 187 0.72 2.71 17.03
CA ARG A 187 0.85 1.30 16.64
C ARG A 187 1.42 1.14 15.23
N TYR A 188 0.92 1.91 14.26
CA TYR A 188 1.44 1.90 12.90
C TYR A 188 2.92 2.31 12.85
N ARG A 189 3.30 3.38 13.57
CA ARG A 189 4.70 3.81 13.65
C ARG A 189 5.61 2.74 14.24
N GLN A 190 5.18 2.08 15.31
CA GLN A 190 5.95 1.02 15.94
C GLN A 190 6.13 -0.18 15.00
N ALA A 191 5.06 -0.60 14.34
CA ALA A 191 5.12 -1.72 13.41
C ALA A 191 5.99 -1.40 12.18
N LEU A 192 5.91 -0.17 11.65
CA LEU A 192 6.77 0.28 10.56
C LEU A 192 8.24 0.38 10.99
N ALA A 193 8.54 0.86 12.19
CA ALA A 193 9.90 0.84 12.74
C ALA A 193 10.41 -0.60 12.91
N GLY A 194 9.57 -1.51 13.38
CA GLY A 194 9.87 -2.94 13.47
C GLY A 194 10.19 -3.54 12.09
N LEU A 195 9.39 -3.21 11.07
CA LEU A 195 9.65 -3.61 9.69
C LEU A 195 11.03 -3.15 9.21
N LEU A 196 11.39 -1.88 9.43
CA LEU A 196 12.69 -1.36 9.02
C LEU A 196 13.86 -2.09 9.71
N VAL A 197 13.72 -2.44 10.99
CA VAL A 197 14.71 -3.26 11.72
C VAL A 197 14.83 -4.66 11.11
N VAL A 198 13.69 -5.28 10.78
CA VAL A 198 13.67 -6.60 10.13
C VAL A 198 14.34 -6.55 8.75
N LEU A 199 14.05 -5.54 7.95
CA LEU A 199 14.65 -5.33 6.63
C LEU A 199 16.17 -5.17 6.72
N ALA A 200 16.65 -4.38 7.68
CA ALA A 200 18.09 -4.20 7.90
C ALA A 200 18.79 -5.51 8.25
N ARG A 201 18.18 -6.37 9.09
CA ARG A 201 18.72 -7.72 9.41
C ARG A 201 18.75 -8.65 8.21
N ARG A 202 17.87 -8.44 7.23
CA ARG A 202 17.84 -9.16 5.94
C ARG A 202 18.78 -8.56 4.90
N GLY A 203 19.56 -7.53 5.24
CA GLY A 203 20.49 -6.86 4.33
C GLY A 203 19.83 -5.88 3.36
N VAL A 204 18.53 -5.57 3.52
CA VAL A 204 17.85 -4.54 2.74
C VAL A 204 18.07 -3.20 3.42
N LYS A 205 18.78 -2.29 2.75
CA LYS A 205 19.12 -0.99 3.34
C LYS A 205 17.94 -0.02 3.24
N ALA A 206 17.90 0.97 4.13
CA ALA A 206 16.81 1.94 4.18
C ALA A 206 16.68 2.75 2.87
N GLU A 207 17.79 3.03 2.19
CA GLU A 207 17.85 3.71 0.90
C GLU A 207 17.38 2.85 -0.28
N GLU A 208 17.35 1.53 -0.12
CA GLU A 208 16.85 0.59 -1.13
C GLU A 208 15.33 0.47 -1.07
N VAL A 209 14.70 0.77 0.07
CA VAL A 209 13.24 0.76 0.21
C VAL A 209 12.65 1.95 -0.53
N ALA A 210 11.86 1.68 -1.58
CA ALA A 210 11.18 2.71 -2.34
C ALA A 210 9.90 3.18 -1.64
N VAL A 211 9.11 2.25 -1.09
CA VAL A 211 7.98 2.51 -0.20
C VAL A 211 7.70 1.26 0.63
N ALA A 212 7.09 1.42 1.80
CA ALA A 212 6.53 0.32 2.54
C ALA A 212 5.18 0.69 3.18
N SER A 213 4.35 -0.33 3.40
CA SER A 213 3.14 -0.26 4.21
C SER A 213 3.13 -1.42 5.19
N VAL A 214 2.52 -1.24 6.36
CA VAL A 214 2.26 -2.33 7.31
C VAL A 214 0.76 -2.55 7.39
N PHE A 215 0.33 -3.80 7.42
CA PHE A 215 -1.06 -4.18 7.60
C PHE A 215 -1.19 -5.41 8.50
N THR A 216 -2.32 -5.55 9.19
CA THR A 216 -2.62 -6.70 10.04
C THR A 216 -3.72 -7.55 9.41
N THR A 217 -3.48 -8.85 9.25
CA THR A 217 -4.51 -9.79 8.79
C THR A 217 -5.59 -9.97 9.86
N GLY A 218 -6.84 -10.13 9.43
CA GLY A 218 -7.99 -10.32 10.30
C GLY A 218 -8.09 -11.73 10.89
N SER A 219 -9.09 -11.94 11.73
CA SER A 219 -9.41 -13.28 12.24
C SER A 219 -10.30 -14.06 11.26
N VAL A 220 -10.10 -15.37 11.17
CA VAL A 220 -10.95 -16.25 10.30
C VAL A 220 -12.26 -16.61 11.00
N THR A 221 -12.25 -16.76 12.32
CA THR A 221 -13.41 -17.20 13.12
C THR A 221 -13.97 -16.13 14.05
N GLY A 222 -13.33 -14.96 14.17
CA GLY A 222 -13.68 -13.97 15.20
C GLY A 222 -15.09 -13.41 15.06
N PHE A 223 -15.66 -13.36 13.85
CA PHE A 223 -17.08 -13.02 13.68
C PHE A 223 -17.99 -14.10 14.27
N LEU A 224 -17.77 -15.38 13.93
CA LEU A 224 -18.61 -16.49 14.40
C LEU A 224 -18.52 -16.67 15.92
N GLU A 225 -17.34 -16.46 16.48
CA GLU A 225 -17.13 -16.50 17.93
C GLU A 225 -17.85 -15.36 18.64
N ARG A 226 -17.76 -14.12 18.12
CA ARG A 226 -18.52 -12.98 18.67
C ARG A 226 -20.04 -13.20 18.56
N ALA A 227 -20.50 -13.74 17.43
CA ALA A 227 -21.91 -14.09 17.24
C ALA A 227 -22.35 -15.15 18.27
N ARG A 228 -21.52 -16.17 18.50
CA ARG A 228 -21.76 -17.18 19.53
C ARG A 228 -21.81 -16.57 20.94
N GLU A 229 -20.82 -15.78 21.32
CA GLU A 229 -20.79 -15.13 22.63
C GLU A 229 -21.97 -14.18 22.85
N ALA A 230 -22.45 -13.51 21.79
CA ALA A 230 -23.63 -12.66 21.86
C ALA A 230 -24.92 -13.47 22.08
N LEU A 231 -25.01 -14.68 21.51
CA LEU A 231 -26.11 -15.63 21.77
C LEU A 231 -26.02 -16.20 23.18
N ASP A 232 -24.83 -16.62 23.63
CA ASP A 232 -24.62 -17.19 24.97
C ASP A 232 -24.91 -16.16 26.08
N ARG A 233 -24.71 -14.86 25.81
CA ARG A 233 -25.06 -13.76 26.73
C ARG A 233 -26.56 -13.44 26.78
N ARG A 234 -27.37 -13.95 25.86
CA ARG A 234 -28.83 -13.80 25.94
C ARG A 234 -29.36 -14.79 26.97
N THR A 235 -30.19 -14.32 27.90
CA THR A 235 -30.95 -15.21 28.77
C THR A 235 -31.85 -16.09 27.90
N PRO A 236 -31.83 -17.43 28.04
CA PRO A 236 -32.77 -18.28 27.33
C PRO A 236 -34.20 -17.83 27.66
N PRO A 237 -35.13 -17.82 26.68
CA PRO A 237 -36.53 -17.63 27.01
C PRO A 237 -36.94 -18.68 28.06
N PRO A 238 -37.79 -18.32 29.03
CA PRO A 238 -38.24 -19.28 30.04
C PRO A 238 -38.80 -20.51 29.33
N ALA A 239 -38.35 -21.69 29.76
CA ALA A 239 -38.83 -22.94 29.21
C ALA A 239 -40.35 -23.01 29.42
N LEU A 240 -41.11 -22.93 28.34
CA LEU A 240 -42.54 -23.21 28.36
C LEU A 240 -42.68 -24.73 28.46
N MET A 241 -42.66 -25.24 29.68
CA MET A 241 -43.09 -26.61 29.96
C MET A 241 -44.60 -26.65 29.80
N THR A 242 -45.08 -26.97 28.60
CA THR A 242 -46.49 -27.36 28.43
C THR A 242 -46.67 -28.68 29.15
N ALA A 243 -47.35 -28.66 30.29
CA ALA A 243 -47.79 -29.89 30.95
C ALA A 243 -48.61 -30.70 29.93
N PRO A 244 -48.44 -32.04 29.85
CA PRO A 244 -49.37 -32.85 29.08
C PRO A 244 -50.77 -32.64 29.68
N GLU A 245 -51.73 -32.26 28.84
CA GLU A 245 -53.13 -32.24 29.22
C GLU A 245 -53.48 -33.66 29.71
N GLY A 246 -53.77 -33.77 31.00
CA GLY A 246 -54.24 -35.01 31.59
C GLY A 246 -55.54 -35.45 30.94
N GLY A 247 -55.65 -36.73 30.62
CA GLY A 247 -56.86 -37.32 30.06
C GLY A 247 -57.11 -38.72 30.61
N GLY A 248 -58.17 -38.83 31.41
CA GLY A 248 -59.04 -40.01 31.54
C GLY A 248 -58.63 -41.10 32.50
#